data_AF-A0A7W5SDI0-F1
#
_entry.id   AF-A0A7W5SDI0-F1
#
_cell.length_a   1.000
_cell.length_b   1.000
_cell.length_c   1.000
_cell.angle_alpha   90.00
_cell.angle_beta   90.00
_cell.angle_gamma   90.00
#
_symmetry.space_group_name_H-M   'P 1'
#
loop_
_entity.id
_entity.type
_entity.pdbx_description
1 polymer ?
#
loop_
_entity_poly.entity_id
_entity_poly.type
_entity_poly.pdbx_seq_one_letter_code
_entity_poly.pdbx_strand_id
1 'polypeptide(L)'
;MRAIEALDFPDLPRAALTDWLPEVRLVDPRALVVDEGYQRGLSDRSIRLIRKIVSEWSWLAFKPPIVVESDGSLHVIDGQHTAIGAVTHGDIPTIPVVVVRAEAVAERASAFVRHNRDRIQVTATQLHVALVAAGDEDALTMAQVCERSGVTILKNPPPFARFKPGECMAVTTIAALISRRHAKGAREVLEICVKGGSAPVSANLIRAVECLLFTSEYKGQIEADRISAVIQAMPEQIELEAKRFATERKVPLWRATASVIFMNRRKARG
;
A
#
# COMPACT_ATOMS: atom_id res chain seq x y z
N MET A 1 11.23 -6.75 -23.36
CA MET A 1 10.83 -5.32 -23.35
C MET A 1 9.86 -5.12 -24.50
N ARG A 2 8.79 -4.32 -24.31
CA ARG A 2 7.83 -3.97 -25.38
C ARG A 2 7.84 -2.45 -25.54
N ALA A 3 7.79 -1.96 -26.78
CA ALA A 3 7.62 -0.54 -27.06
C ALA A 3 6.23 -0.04 -26.62
N ILE A 4 6.09 1.28 -26.44
CA ILE A 4 4.78 1.89 -26.21
C ILE A 4 4.02 1.87 -27.54
N GLU A 5 2.82 1.31 -27.53
CA GLU A 5 1.92 1.25 -28.67
C GLU A 5 0.58 1.90 -28.30
N ALA A 6 -0.08 2.51 -29.29
CA ALA A 6 -1.39 3.11 -29.08
C ALA A 6 -2.45 2.02 -28.79
N LEU A 7 -3.39 2.33 -27.90
CA LEU A 7 -4.60 1.54 -27.72
C LEU A 7 -5.65 2.00 -28.73
N ASP A 8 -6.40 1.06 -29.29
CA ASP A 8 -7.47 1.35 -30.24
C ASP A 8 -8.80 1.60 -29.48
N PHE A 9 -9.28 2.84 -29.55
CA PHE A 9 -10.53 3.29 -28.94
C PHE A 9 -11.37 4.01 -30.00
N PRO A 10 -12.09 3.28 -30.87
CA PRO A 10 -12.76 3.85 -32.03
C PRO A 10 -13.84 4.87 -31.68
N ASP A 11 -14.49 4.71 -30.51
CA ASP A 11 -15.59 5.56 -30.06
C ASP A 11 -15.14 6.68 -29.11
N LEU A 12 -13.84 6.86 -28.88
CA LEU A 12 -13.33 7.87 -27.95
C LEU A 12 -12.97 9.17 -28.70
N PRO A 13 -13.76 10.24 -28.57
CA PRO A 13 -13.39 11.52 -29.15
C PRO A 13 -12.09 12.02 -28.52
N ARG A 14 -11.15 12.42 -29.37
CA ARG A 14 -9.88 12.98 -28.92
C ARG A 14 -10.09 14.42 -28.46
N ALA A 15 -9.50 14.78 -27.33
CA ALA A 15 -9.50 16.17 -26.87
C ALA A 15 -8.69 17.03 -27.85
N ALA A 16 -9.18 18.24 -28.13
CA ALA A 16 -8.39 19.24 -28.83
C ALA A 16 -7.23 19.71 -27.95
N LEU A 17 -6.03 19.84 -28.52
CA LEU A 17 -4.85 20.37 -27.84
C LEU A 17 -4.92 21.89 -27.86
N THR A 18 -5.63 22.47 -26.89
CA THR A 18 -5.83 23.92 -26.78
C THR A 18 -4.86 24.58 -25.81
N ASP A 19 -4.05 23.80 -25.11
CA ASP A 19 -3.04 24.24 -24.16
C ASP A 19 -1.63 24.23 -24.76
N TRP A 20 -0.67 24.75 -23.99
CA TRP A 20 0.72 24.86 -24.41
C TRP A 20 1.54 23.67 -23.93
N LEU A 21 2.51 23.26 -24.75
CA LEU A 21 3.49 22.26 -24.37
C LEU A 21 4.23 22.71 -23.10
N PRO A 22 4.30 21.87 -22.04
CA PRO A 22 5.06 22.19 -20.85
C PRO A 22 6.56 22.34 -21.15
N GLU A 23 7.22 23.22 -20.41
CA GLU A 23 8.66 23.48 -20.54
C GLU A 23 9.41 22.86 -19.36
N VAL A 24 10.60 22.28 -19.60
CA VAL A 24 11.48 21.88 -18.50
C VAL A 24 12.48 23.01 -18.24
N ARG A 25 12.48 23.56 -17.02
CA ARG A 25 13.44 24.59 -16.59
C ARG A 25 14.27 24.09 -15.42
N LEU A 26 15.56 24.42 -15.39
CA LEU A 26 16.38 24.31 -14.19
C LEU A 26 16.20 25.57 -13.36
N VAL A 27 15.78 25.43 -12.10
CA VAL A 27 15.48 26.55 -11.22
C VAL A 27 16.14 26.35 -9.86
N ASP A 28 16.50 27.44 -9.19
CA ASP A 28 16.82 27.40 -7.76
C ASP A 28 15.53 26.98 -7.02
N PRO A 29 15.52 25.88 -6.26
CA PRO A 29 14.33 25.44 -5.55
C PRO A 29 13.82 26.47 -4.51
N ARG A 30 14.65 27.44 -4.10
CA ARG A 30 14.26 28.56 -3.22
C ARG A 30 13.40 29.61 -3.93
N ALA A 31 13.42 29.65 -5.26
CA ALA A 31 12.57 30.54 -6.05
C ALA A 31 11.13 30.01 -6.22
N LEU A 32 10.87 28.78 -5.76
CA LEU A 32 9.54 28.16 -5.83
C LEU A 32 8.65 28.63 -4.69
N VAL A 33 7.40 28.95 -5.00
CA VAL A 33 6.40 29.42 -4.04
C VAL A 33 5.31 28.36 -3.84
N VAL A 34 4.88 28.17 -2.60
CA VAL A 34 3.73 27.31 -2.25
C VAL A 34 2.56 28.21 -1.87
N ASP A 35 1.42 28.03 -2.53
CA ASP A 35 0.19 28.74 -2.20
C ASP A 35 -0.54 28.05 -1.04
N GLU A 36 -0.51 28.68 0.14
CA GLU A 36 -1.15 28.19 1.37
C GLU A 36 -2.70 28.16 1.28
N GLY A 37 -3.31 28.88 0.34
CA GLY A 37 -4.75 28.84 0.09
C GLY A 37 -5.23 27.53 -0.53
N TYR A 38 -4.33 26.82 -1.23
CA TYR A 38 -4.64 25.54 -1.90
C TYR A 38 -3.93 24.33 -1.27
N GLN A 39 -2.77 24.52 -0.60
CA GLN A 39 -1.99 23.44 -0.02
C GLN A 39 -2.00 23.47 1.52
N ARG A 40 -2.31 22.31 2.14
CA ARG A 40 -2.28 22.15 3.60
C ARG A 40 -0.84 22.27 4.11
N GLY A 41 -0.67 22.90 5.27
CA GLY A 41 0.60 22.95 6.00
C GLY A 41 1.23 21.56 6.22
N LEU A 42 2.54 21.53 6.45
CA LEU A 42 3.30 20.29 6.59
C LEU A 42 2.82 19.47 7.79
N SER A 43 2.25 18.30 7.52
CA SER A 43 1.93 17.31 8.54
C SER A 43 3.18 16.56 9.02
N ASP A 44 3.11 15.88 10.18
CA ASP A 44 4.19 15.01 10.67
C ASP A 44 4.64 13.97 9.63
N ARG A 45 3.69 13.47 8.82
CA ARG A 45 3.98 12.55 7.71
C ARG A 45 4.80 13.23 6.62
N SER A 46 4.48 14.48 6.30
CA SER A 46 5.23 15.29 5.32
C SER A 46 6.65 15.52 5.80
N ILE A 47 6.82 15.85 7.08
CA ILE A 47 8.14 16.05 7.70
C ILE A 47 8.98 14.77 7.65
N ARG A 48 8.39 13.61 7.97
CA ARG A 48 9.09 12.32 7.86
C ARG A 48 9.51 12.01 6.42
N LEU A 49 8.66 12.30 5.44
CA LEU A 49 8.99 12.12 4.04
C LEU A 49 10.13 13.04 3.59
N ILE A 50 10.08 14.32 3.96
CA ILE A 50 11.15 15.28 3.63
C ILE A 50 12.48 14.83 4.25
N ARG A 51 12.49 14.41 5.53
CA ARG A 51 13.70 13.88 6.18
C ARG A 51 14.29 12.71 5.39
N LYS A 52 13.43 11.79 4.93
CA LYS A 52 13.85 10.66 4.10
C LYS A 52 14.43 11.10 2.76
N ILE A 53 13.75 12.02 2.06
CA ILE A 53 14.24 12.59 0.78
C ILE A 53 15.62 13.22 0.95
N VAL A 54 15.84 13.96 2.05
CA VAL A 54 17.12 14.60 2.35
C VAL A 54 18.20 13.57 2.64
N SER A 55 17.93 12.57 3.48
CA SER A 55 18.95 11.57 3.87
C SER A 55 19.26 10.54 2.79
N GLU A 56 18.34 10.31 1.86
CA GLU A 56 18.43 9.28 0.81
C GLU A 56 18.26 9.89 -0.59
N TRP A 57 18.72 11.14 -0.79
CA TRP A 57 18.54 11.81 -2.07
C TRP A 57 19.10 10.98 -3.23
N SER A 58 18.29 10.78 -4.27
CA SER A 58 18.69 10.03 -5.44
C SER A 58 18.02 10.58 -6.69
N TRP A 59 18.83 10.96 -7.68
CA TRP A 59 18.35 11.37 -8.99
C TRP A 59 17.60 10.24 -9.72
N LEU A 60 17.84 8.97 -9.36
CA LEU A 60 17.09 7.83 -9.90
C LEU A 60 15.65 7.77 -9.38
N ALA A 61 15.39 8.31 -8.19
CA ALA A 61 14.06 8.38 -7.59
C ALA A 61 13.41 9.77 -7.76
N PHE A 62 14.11 10.70 -8.40
CA PHE A 62 13.68 12.08 -8.54
C PHE A 62 12.51 12.21 -9.51
N LYS A 63 11.43 12.84 -9.06
CA LYS A 63 10.32 13.29 -9.89
C LYS A 63 10.35 14.82 -9.96
N PRO A 64 10.52 15.42 -11.15
CA PRO A 64 10.47 16.88 -11.32
C PRO A 64 9.17 17.47 -10.74
N PRO A 65 9.25 18.51 -9.89
CA PRO A 65 8.07 19.28 -9.50
C PRO A 65 7.35 19.86 -10.71
N ILE A 66 6.03 19.96 -10.62
CA ILE A 66 5.20 20.62 -11.62
C ILE A 66 4.82 21.98 -11.05
N VAL A 67 5.11 23.03 -11.80
CA VAL A 67 4.91 24.42 -11.36
C VAL A 67 4.10 25.18 -12.41
N VAL A 68 3.38 26.21 -11.97
CA VAL A 68 2.72 27.18 -12.85
C VAL A 68 3.35 28.53 -12.68
N GLU A 69 3.58 29.21 -13.79
CA GLU A 69 4.03 30.58 -13.80
C GLU A 69 2.81 31.51 -13.62
N SER A 70 2.80 32.30 -12.54
CA SER A 70 1.76 33.30 -12.23
C SER A 70 2.43 34.53 -11.67
N ASP A 71 2.07 35.71 -12.18
CA ASP A 71 2.53 37.00 -11.66
C ASP A 71 4.07 37.09 -11.51
N GLY A 72 4.81 36.49 -12.45
CA GLY A 72 6.28 36.45 -12.46
C GLY A 72 6.92 35.49 -11.44
N SER A 73 6.11 34.67 -10.75
CA SER A 73 6.56 33.70 -9.76
C SER A 73 6.21 32.26 -10.19
N LEU A 74 6.98 31.28 -9.71
CA LEU A 74 6.76 29.85 -9.98
C LEU A 74 6.06 29.19 -8.80
N HIS A 75 4.77 28.91 -8.96
CA HIS A 75 3.93 28.32 -7.93
C HIS A 75 3.91 26.80 -8.07
N VAL A 76 4.22 26.08 -6.99
CA VAL A 76 4.25 24.61 -6.99
C VAL A 76 2.82 24.06 -7.04
N ILE A 77 2.53 23.20 -8.01
CA ILE A 77 1.28 22.44 -8.14
C ILE A 77 1.45 21.03 -7.54
N ASP A 78 2.55 20.35 -7.90
CA ASP A 78 2.92 19.02 -7.39
C ASP A 78 4.43 18.99 -7.12
N GLY A 79 4.85 18.20 -6.12
CA GLY A 79 6.27 18.03 -5.78
C GLY A 79 6.81 18.93 -4.66
N GLN A 80 5.95 19.54 -3.82
CA GLN A 80 6.40 20.39 -2.71
C GLN A 80 7.45 19.73 -1.79
N HIS A 81 7.32 18.43 -1.49
CA HIS A 81 8.26 17.72 -0.61
C HIS A 81 9.63 17.55 -1.25
N THR A 82 9.69 17.37 -2.58
CA THR A 82 10.93 17.31 -3.34
C THR A 82 11.62 18.67 -3.36
N ALA A 83 10.87 19.76 -3.60
CA ALA A 83 11.42 21.12 -3.58
C ALA A 83 11.98 21.47 -2.18
N ILE A 84 11.20 21.23 -1.12
CA ILE A 84 11.66 21.46 0.26
C ILE A 84 12.86 20.55 0.58
N GLY A 85 12.82 19.29 0.15
CA GLY A 85 13.94 18.35 0.32
C GLY A 85 15.22 18.85 -0.35
N ALA A 86 15.15 19.37 -1.58
CA ALA A 86 16.29 19.94 -2.28
C ALA A 86 16.88 21.15 -1.55
N VAL A 87 16.01 22.10 -1.12
CA VAL A 87 16.45 23.26 -0.32
C VAL A 87 17.09 22.81 1.00
N THR A 88 16.50 21.81 1.66
CA THR A 88 16.95 21.32 2.97
C THR A 88 18.25 20.52 2.89
N HIS A 89 18.49 19.80 1.79
CA HIS A 89 19.75 19.10 1.55
C HIS A 89 20.94 20.07 1.44
N GLY A 90 20.72 21.29 0.95
CA GLY A 90 21.73 22.36 0.92
C GLY A 90 22.73 22.28 -0.23
N ASP A 91 23.09 21.08 -0.69
CA ASP A 91 24.07 20.86 -1.78
C ASP A 91 23.44 20.77 -3.19
N ILE A 92 22.16 21.16 -3.33
CA ILE A 92 21.41 21.07 -4.58
C ILE A 92 21.04 22.48 -5.06
N PRO A 93 21.87 23.10 -5.91
CA PRO A 93 21.69 24.51 -6.30
C PRO A 93 20.51 24.71 -7.23
N THR A 94 20.21 23.72 -8.08
CA THR A 94 19.08 23.75 -9.00
C THR A 94 18.42 22.39 -9.13
N ILE A 95 17.12 22.38 -9.42
CA ILE A 95 16.37 21.18 -9.77
C ILE A 95 15.60 21.41 -11.09
N PRO A 96 15.42 20.37 -11.93
CA PRO A 96 14.54 20.48 -13.07
C PRO A 96 13.08 20.48 -12.61
N VAL A 97 12.30 21.42 -13.13
CA VAL A 97 10.85 21.54 -12.93
C VAL A 97 10.14 21.53 -14.27
N VAL A 98 8.91 21.03 -14.28
CA VAL A 98 8.00 21.12 -15.44
C VAL A 98 7.10 22.32 -15.24
N VAL A 99 7.25 23.33 -16.11
CA VAL A 99 6.46 24.56 -16.10
C VAL A 99 5.26 24.39 -17.01
N VAL A 100 4.06 24.49 -16.43
CA VAL A 100 2.79 24.53 -17.16
C VAL A 100 2.24 25.95 -17.20
N ARG A 101 1.48 26.28 -18.25
CA ARG A 101 0.80 27.56 -18.38
C ARG A 101 -0.69 27.38 -18.13
N ALA A 102 -1.28 28.28 -17.35
CA ALA A 102 -2.71 28.32 -17.10
C ALA A 102 -3.13 29.78 -16.89
N GLU A 103 -3.98 30.29 -17.79
CA GLU A 103 -4.40 31.69 -17.76
C GLU A 103 -5.41 31.91 -16.62
N ALA A 104 -6.31 30.96 -16.39
CA ALA A 104 -7.35 31.08 -15.37
C ALA A 104 -7.02 30.33 -14.07
N VAL A 105 -7.43 30.90 -12.93
CA VAL A 105 -7.39 30.25 -11.60
C VAL A 105 -8.09 28.89 -11.61
N ALA A 106 -9.21 28.78 -12.34
CA ALA A 106 -9.96 27.53 -12.46
C ALA A 106 -9.19 26.43 -13.20
N GLU A 107 -8.39 26.78 -14.20
CA GLU A 107 -7.52 25.85 -14.91
C GLU A 107 -6.39 25.35 -14.02
N ARG A 108 -5.79 26.24 -13.21
CA ARG A 108 -4.79 25.88 -12.20
C ARG A 108 -5.35 24.87 -11.18
N ALA A 109 -6.55 25.12 -10.65
CA ALA A 109 -7.22 24.21 -9.73
C ALA A 109 -7.57 22.87 -10.40
N SER A 110 -8.00 22.88 -11.66
CA SER A 110 -8.29 21.66 -12.42
C SER A 110 -7.03 20.83 -12.70
N ALA A 111 -5.93 21.47 -13.11
CA ALA A 111 -4.64 20.82 -13.32
C ALA A 111 -4.11 20.20 -12.01
N PHE A 112 -4.22 20.94 -10.90
CA PHE A 112 -3.89 20.43 -9.56
C PHE A 112 -4.68 19.16 -9.23
N VAL A 113 -6.00 19.18 -9.42
CA VAL A 113 -6.86 18.01 -9.15
C VAL A 113 -6.48 16.84 -10.06
N ARG A 114 -6.30 17.06 -11.37
CA ARG A 114 -5.95 16.01 -12.33
C ARG A 114 -4.59 15.38 -12.01
N HIS A 115 -3.56 16.18 -11.74
CA HIS A 115 -2.24 15.67 -11.36
C HIS A 115 -2.26 14.80 -10.09
N ASN A 116 -3.14 15.12 -9.15
CA ASN A 116 -3.27 14.35 -7.90
C ASN A 116 -4.20 13.14 -8.01
N ARG A 117 -5.24 13.21 -8.86
CA ARG A 117 -6.32 12.22 -8.97
C ARG A 117 -6.09 11.17 -10.04
N ASP A 118 -5.52 11.54 -11.19
CA ASP A 118 -5.48 10.67 -12.38
C ASP A 118 -4.31 9.68 -12.38
N ARG A 119 -3.61 9.55 -11.23
CA ARG A 119 -2.51 8.59 -11.06
C ARG A 119 -3.05 7.21 -10.66
N ILE A 120 -2.62 6.17 -11.39
CA ILE A 120 -2.75 4.79 -10.93
C ILE A 120 -1.68 4.57 -9.85
N GLN A 121 -2.12 4.36 -8.61
CA GLN A 121 -1.21 4.08 -7.51
C GLN A 121 -0.62 2.67 -7.66
N VAL A 122 0.70 2.57 -7.52
CA VAL A 122 1.36 1.26 -7.36
C VAL A 122 0.83 0.60 -6.09
N THR A 123 0.27 -0.60 -6.23
CA THR A 123 -0.30 -1.32 -5.08
C THR A 123 0.80 -1.81 -4.15
N ALA A 124 0.47 -2.08 -2.88
CA ALA A 124 1.44 -2.65 -1.94
C ALA A 124 2.04 -3.99 -2.41
N THR A 125 1.27 -4.79 -3.14
CA THR A 125 1.74 -6.05 -3.76
C THR A 125 2.73 -5.78 -4.89
N GLN A 126 2.47 -4.81 -5.76
CA GLN A 126 3.38 -4.42 -6.83
C GLN A 126 4.67 -3.80 -6.27
N LEU A 127 4.57 -2.98 -5.22
CA LEU A 127 5.72 -2.41 -4.52
C LEU A 127 6.57 -3.51 -3.88
N HIS A 128 5.96 -4.49 -3.21
CA HIS A 128 6.69 -5.61 -2.63
C HIS A 128 7.48 -6.40 -3.69
N VAL A 129 6.86 -6.72 -4.83
CA VAL A 129 7.56 -7.41 -5.93
C VAL A 129 8.75 -6.59 -6.43
N ALA A 130 8.61 -5.26 -6.53
CA ALA A 130 9.71 -4.38 -6.91
C ALA A 130 10.83 -4.36 -5.87
N LEU A 131 10.50 -4.31 -4.58
CA LEU A 131 11.47 -4.34 -3.48
C LEU A 131 12.24 -5.67 -3.42
N VAL A 132 11.57 -6.81 -3.63
CA VAL A 132 12.22 -8.12 -3.75
C VAL A 132 13.21 -8.13 -4.92
N ALA A 133 12.79 -7.62 -6.08
CA ALA A 133 13.67 -7.54 -7.25
C ALA A 133 14.87 -6.59 -7.03
N ALA A 134 14.70 -5.57 -6.19
CA ALA A 134 15.75 -4.63 -5.80
C ALA A 134 16.67 -5.17 -4.68
N GLY A 135 16.41 -6.36 -4.14
CA GLY A 135 17.23 -6.96 -3.08
C GLY A 135 17.00 -6.40 -1.68
N ASP A 136 15.86 -5.74 -1.43
CA ASP A 136 15.50 -5.22 -0.11
C ASP A 136 15.38 -6.36 0.92
N GLU A 137 16.13 -6.28 2.03
CA GLU A 137 16.27 -7.37 3.01
C GLU A 137 14.95 -7.74 3.72
N ASP A 138 14.14 -6.74 4.06
CA ASP A 138 12.82 -6.95 4.68
C ASP A 138 11.86 -7.62 3.71
N ALA A 139 11.84 -7.17 2.45
CA ALA A 139 11.05 -7.79 1.39
C ALA A 139 11.50 -9.23 1.11
N LEU A 140 12.81 -9.49 1.04
CA LEU A 140 13.35 -10.84 0.88
C LEU A 140 12.98 -11.75 2.06
N THR A 141 13.06 -11.25 3.28
CA THR A 141 12.64 -11.97 4.49
C THR A 141 11.16 -12.33 4.41
N MET A 142 10.30 -11.40 4.01
CA MET A 142 8.88 -11.67 3.83
C MET A 142 8.61 -12.69 2.73
N ALA A 143 9.32 -12.61 1.60
CA ALA A 143 9.20 -13.57 0.51
C ALA A 143 9.56 -15.00 0.98
N GLN A 144 10.66 -15.15 1.72
CA GLN A 144 11.08 -16.43 2.29
C GLN A 144 10.08 -16.97 3.33
N VAL A 145 9.53 -16.10 4.18
CA VAL A 145 8.49 -16.50 5.15
C VAL A 145 7.24 -17.00 4.43
N CYS A 146 6.80 -16.28 3.39
CA CYS A 146 5.64 -16.68 2.59
C CYS A 146 5.87 -18.01 1.89
N GLU A 147 6.98 -18.15 1.17
CA GLU A 147 7.38 -19.38 0.46
C GLU A 147 7.38 -20.59 1.40
N ARG A 148 8.06 -20.49 2.54
CA ARG A 148 8.17 -21.60 3.51
C ARG A 148 6.85 -21.93 4.22
N SER A 149 5.91 -21.00 4.24
CA SER A 149 4.58 -21.21 4.82
C SER A 149 3.54 -21.70 3.81
N GLY A 150 3.87 -21.75 2.51
CA GLY A 150 2.95 -22.08 1.43
C GLY A 150 2.05 -20.92 0.98
N VAL A 151 2.37 -19.68 1.38
CA VAL A 151 1.63 -18.48 0.96
C VAL A 151 2.19 -17.96 -0.37
N THR A 152 1.29 -17.70 -1.33
CA THR A 152 1.61 -17.04 -2.60
C THR A 152 1.06 -15.61 -2.59
N ILE A 153 1.94 -14.61 -2.58
CA ILE A 153 1.53 -13.20 -2.71
C ILE A 153 1.20 -12.92 -4.18
N LEU A 154 -0.05 -12.57 -4.45
CA LEU A 154 -0.49 -12.19 -5.80
C LEU A 154 -0.11 -10.74 -6.11
N LYS A 155 0.47 -10.50 -7.29
CA LYS A 155 0.78 -9.15 -7.77
C LYS A 155 -0.47 -8.32 -8.02
N ASN A 156 -1.47 -8.94 -8.66
CA ASN A 156 -2.76 -8.33 -9.00
C ASN A 156 -3.91 -9.20 -8.45
N PRO A 157 -5.10 -8.64 -8.20
CA PRO A 157 -6.27 -9.43 -7.83
C PRO A 157 -6.57 -10.51 -8.87
N PRO A 158 -6.94 -11.73 -8.44
CA PRO A 158 -7.36 -12.76 -9.39
C PRO A 158 -8.71 -12.38 -10.03
N PRO A 159 -8.99 -12.83 -11.26
CA PRO A 159 -10.28 -12.61 -11.91
C PRO A 159 -11.45 -13.03 -11.02
N PHE A 160 -12.49 -12.20 -10.97
CA PHE A 160 -13.70 -12.43 -10.17
C PHE A 160 -13.44 -12.66 -8.66
N ALA A 161 -12.30 -12.18 -8.14
CA ALA A 161 -11.87 -12.39 -6.76
C ALA A 161 -11.82 -13.88 -6.34
N ARG A 162 -11.57 -14.79 -7.30
CA ARG A 162 -11.45 -16.22 -7.05
C ARG A 162 -10.02 -16.58 -6.67
N PHE A 163 -9.76 -16.66 -5.37
CA PHE A 163 -8.46 -17.06 -4.83
C PHE A 163 -8.33 -18.59 -4.78
N LYS A 164 -7.12 -19.09 -4.94
CA LYS A 164 -6.73 -20.46 -4.62
C LYS A 164 -6.24 -20.57 -3.17
N PRO A 165 -6.29 -21.76 -2.56
CA PRO A 165 -5.71 -21.97 -1.24
C PRO A 165 -4.26 -21.48 -1.16
N GLY A 166 -3.93 -20.72 -0.12
CA GLY A 166 -2.61 -20.13 0.07
C GLY A 166 -2.36 -18.82 -0.67
N GLU A 167 -3.23 -18.40 -1.59
CA GLU A 167 -3.09 -17.08 -2.24
C GLU A 167 -3.43 -15.94 -1.26
N CYS A 168 -2.64 -14.87 -1.33
CA CYS A 168 -2.73 -13.75 -0.41
C CYS A 168 -2.46 -12.43 -1.13
N MET A 169 -3.10 -11.35 -0.65
CA MET A 169 -2.79 -9.97 -1.05
C MET A 169 -2.48 -9.06 0.15
N ALA A 170 -2.46 -9.61 1.36
CA ALA A 170 -2.36 -8.86 2.61
C ALA A 170 -0.91 -8.52 3.00
N VAL A 171 -0.11 -8.01 2.06
CA VAL A 171 1.33 -7.71 2.21
C VAL A 171 1.62 -6.86 3.44
N THR A 172 0.84 -5.79 3.66
CA THR A 172 1.02 -4.91 4.83
C THR A 172 0.74 -5.62 6.15
N THR A 173 -0.18 -6.59 6.16
CA THR A 173 -0.49 -7.38 7.35
C THR A 173 0.62 -8.39 7.64
N ILE A 174 1.19 -9.02 6.60
CA ILE A 174 2.33 -9.94 6.74
C ILE A 174 3.57 -9.18 7.22
N ALA A 175 3.89 -8.03 6.63
CA ALA A 175 5.01 -7.20 7.09
C ALA A 175 4.86 -6.82 8.58
N ALA A 176 3.65 -6.39 8.99
CA ALA A 176 3.38 -6.06 10.37
C ALA A 176 3.44 -7.29 11.30
N LEU A 177 3.04 -8.46 10.82
CA LEU A 177 3.17 -9.73 11.56
C LEU A 177 4.64 -10.11 11.77
N ILE A 178 5.47 -10.03 10.73
CA ILE A 178 6.92 -10.31 10.81
C ILE A 178 7.57 -9.34 11.79
N SER A 179 7.25 -8.05 11.75
CA SER A 179 7.76 -7.08 12.70
C SER A 179 7.43 -7.43 14.17
N ARG A 180 6.23 -7.94 14.45
CA ARG A 180 5.79 -8.30 15.82
C ARG A 180 6.24 -9.68 16.29
N ARG A 181 6.36 -10.65 15.38
CA ARG A 181 6.54 -12.08 15.70
C ARG A 181 7.84 -12.69 15.17
N HIS A 182 8.63 -11.87 14.49
CA HIS A 182 9.81 -12.28 13.72
C HIS A 182 9.45 -13.34 12.66
N ALA A 183 10.43 -13.75 11.86
CA ALA A 183 10.22 -14.69 10.77
C ALA A 183 9.58 -16.02 11.25
N LYS A 184 10.00 -16.54 12.42
CA LYS A 184 9.51 -17.82 12.95
C LYS A 184 8.03 -17.78 13.31
N GLY A 185 7.60 -16.79 14.11
CA GLY A 185 6.20 -16.71 14.53
C GLY A 185 5.27 -16.29 13.39
N ALA A 186 5.75 -15.46 12.45
CA ALA A 186 4.99 -15.13 11.26
C ALA A 186 4.74 -16.35 10.38
N ARG A 187 5.79 -17.17 10.14
CA ARG A 187 5.68 -18.42 9.40
C ARG A 187 4.67 -19.37 10.03
N GLU A 188 4.70 -19.57 11.35
CA GLU A 188 3.77 -20.44 12.07
C GLU A 188 2.30 -20.01 11.88
N VAL A 189 2.01 -18.71 11.99
CA VAL A 189 0.66 -18.17 11.75
C VAL A 189 0.19 -18.43 10.32
N LEU A 190 1.05 -18.18 9.33
CA LEU A 190 0.72 -18.34 7.92
C LEU A 190 0.53 -19.83 7.56
N GLU A 191 1.37 -20.72 8.08
CA GLU A 191 1.26 -22.17 7.89
C GLU A 191 -0.09 -22.69 8.38
N ILE A 192 -0.58 -22.22 9.53
CA ILE A 192 -1.91 -22.59 10.05
C ILE A 192 -3.02 -22.13 9.09
N CYS A 193 -2.93 -20.91 8.56
CA CYS A 193 -3.91 -20.41 7.60
C CYS A 193 -3.93 -21.26 6.32
N VAL A 194 -2.74 -21.63 5.82
CA VAL A 194 -2.59 -22.46 4.62
C VAL A 194 -3.08 -23.89 4.86
N LYS A 195 -2.71 -24.52 5.99
CA LYS A 195 -3.20 -25.85 6.40
C LYS A 195 -4.72 -25.88 6.56
N GLY A 196 -5.33 -24.77 6.99
CA GLY A 196 -6.77 -24.60 7.04
C GLY A 196 -7.47 -24.53 5.68
N GLY A 197 -6.72 -24.55 4.56
CA GLY A 197 -7.28 -24.49 3.21
C GLY A 197 -7.76 -23.09 2.79
N SER A 198 -7.27 -22.04 3.45
CA SER A 198 -7.80 -20.67 3.30
C SER A 198 -7.54 -20.10 1.90
N ALA A 199 -8.61 -19.62 1.26
CA ALA A 199 -8.60 -19.01 -0.06
C ALA A 199 -9.52 -17.76 -0.07
N PRO A 200 -8.99 -16.55 0.13
CA PRO A 200 -7.57 -16.21 0.36
C PRO A 200 -7.12 -16.45 1.80
N VAL A 201 -5.80 -16.45 2.01
CA VAL A 201 -5.18 -16.15 3.31
C VAL A 201 -5.37 -14.66 3.59
N SER A 202 -6.51 -14.31 4.18
CA SER A 202 -6.94 -12.91 4.35
C SER A 202 -6.26 -12.20 5.53
N ALA A 203 -6.19 -10.86 5.47
CA ALA A 203 -5.69 -10.04 6.59
C ALA A 203 -6.43 -10.30 7.92
N ASN A 204 -7.74 -10.55 7.83
CA ASN A 204 -8.56 -10.85 9.01
C ASN A 204 -8.18 -12.20 9.62
N LEU A 205 -7.99 -13.22 8.79
CA LEU A 205 -7.62 -14.55 9.27
C LEU A 205 -6.20 -14.55 9.85
N ILE A 206 -5.24 -13.90 9.19
CA ILE A 206 -3.86 -13.77 9.69
C ILE A 206 -3.86 -13.19 11.11
N ARG A 207 -4.61 -12.11 11.33
CA ARG A 207 -4.71 -11.47 12.65
C ARG A 207 -5.47 -12.31 13.68
N ALA A 208 -6.48 -13.06 13.24
CA ALA A 208 -7.22 -13.97 14.11
C ALA A 208 -6.32 -15.11 14.61
N VAL A 209 -5.58 -15.76 13.71
CA VAL A 209 -4.63 -16.83 14.07
C VAL A 209 -3.48 -16.29 14.92
N GLU A 210 -2.92 -15.12 14.60
CA GLU A 210 -1.93 -14.45 15.46
C GLU A 210 -2.48 -14.26 16.89
N CYS A 211 -3.73 -13.82 17.01
CA CYS A 211 -4.37 -13.62 18.31
C CYS A 211 -4.49 -14.92 19.10
N LEU A 212 -4.92 -16.01 18.45
CA LEU A 212 -5.10 -17.31 19.08
C LEU A 212 -3.79 -17.90 19.60
N LEU A 213 -2.69 -17.70 18.87
CA LEU A 213 -1.38 -18.23 19.27
C LEU A 213 -0.68 -17.39 20.35
N PHE A 214 -0.75 -16.06 20.25
CA PHE A 214 0.17 -15.20 20.98
C PHE A 214 -0.47 -14.31 22.06
N THR A 215 -1.79 -14.13 22.05
CA THR A 215 -2.46 -13.33 23.09
C THR A 215 -2.65 -14.16 24.35
N SER A 216 -2.40 -13.57 25.53
CA SER A 216 -2.53 -14.24 26.84
C SER A 216 -3.91 -14.86 27.07
N GLU A 217 -4.97 -14.30 26.47
CA GLU A 217 -6.34 -14.82 26.54
C GLU A 217 -6.50 -16.22 25.94
N TYR A 218 -5.71 -16.58 24.91
CA TYR A 218 -5.87 -17.83 24.15
C TYR A 218 -4.63 -18.72 24.14
N LYS A 219 -3.45 -18.16 24.39
CA LYS A 219 -2.17 -18.85 24.34
C LYS A 219 -2.19 -20.09 25.25
N GLY A 220 -1.91 -21.25 24.66
CA GLY A 220 -1.91 -22.54 25.36
C GLY A 220 -3.30 -23.16 25.62
N GLN A 221 -4.39 -22.54 25.13
CA GLN A 221 -5.75 -23.07 25.26
C GLN A 221 -6.27 -23.73 23.97
N ILE A 222 -5.56 -23.56 22.85
CA ILE A 222 -5.86 -24.18 21.56
C ILE A 222 -4.56 -24.42 20.80
N GLU A 223 -4.39 -25.65 20.28
CA GLU A 223 -3.21 -26.05 19.51
C GLU A 223 -3.31 -25.62 18.05
N ALA A 224 -2.15 -25.37 17.42
CA ALA A 224 -2.04 -24.93 16.02
C ALA A 224 -2.78 -25.84 15.02
N ASP A 225 -2.64 -27.15 15.15
CA ASP A 225 -3.33 -28.11 14.28
C ASP A 225 -4.85 -28.08 14.50
N ARG A 226 -5.31 -27.76 15.72
CA ARG A 226 -6.75 -27.61 15.99
C ARG A 226 -7.31 -26.35 15.36
N ILE A 227 -6.57 -25.24 15.38
CA ILE A 227 -6.95 -24.01 14.67
C ILE A 227 -7.14 -24.32 13.18
N SER A 228 -6.15 -24.98 12.57
CA SER A 228 -6.19 -25.38 11.15
C SER A 228 -7.42 -26.25 10.85
N ALA A 229 -7.66 -27.28 11.67
CA ALA A 229 -8.78 -28.20 11.49
C ALA A 229 -10.15 -27.51 11.59
N VAL A 230 -10.30 -26.52 12.48
CA VAL A 230 -11.56 -25.75 12.61
C VAL A 230 -11.77 -24.87 11.37
N ILE A 231 -10.73 -24.17 10.91
CA ILE A 231 -10.82 -23.35 9.69
C ILE A 231 -11.24 -24.21 8.48
N GLN A 232 -10.63 -25.38 8.33
CA GLN A 232 -10.90 -26.29 7.22
C GLN A 232 -12.32 -26.88 7.27
N ALA A 233 -12.82 -27.22 8.46
CA ALA A 233 -14.09 -27.92 8.61
C ALA A 233 -15.31 -27.03 8.38
N MET A 234 -15.22 -25.73 8.65
CA MET A 234 -16.38 -24.84 8.69
C MET A 234 -16.09 -23.39 8.23
N PRO A 235 -15.45 -23.18 7.05
CA PRO A 235 -15.00 -21.86 6.62
C PRO A 235 -16.15 -20.83 6.47
N GLU A 236 -17.25 -21.23 5.85
CA GLU A 236 -18.42 -20.36 5.63
C GLU A 236 -19.12 -19.98 6.94
N GLN A 237 -19.25 -20.95 7.86
CA GLN A 237 -19.84 -20.73 9.17
C GLN A 237 -19.00 -19.77 10.01
N ILE A 238 -17.67 -19.93 10.01
CA ILE A 238 -16.75 -19.01 10.70
C ILE A 238 -16.94 -17.59 10.17
N GLU A 239 -17.02 -17.41 8.85
CA GLU A 239 -17.18 -16.08 8.25
C GLU A 239 -18.53 -15.45 8.64
N LEU A 240 -19.62 -16.20 8.55
CA LEU A 240 -20.96 -15.72 8.88
C LEU A 240 -21.09 -15.35 10.36
N GLU A 241 -20.68 -16.25 11.25
CA GLU A 241 -20.74 -16.03 12.70
C GLU A 241 -19.81 -14.89 13.13
N ALA A 242 -18.61 -14.79 12.55
CA ALA A 242 -17.69 -13.71 12.88
C ALA A 242 -18.23 -12.34 12.47
N LYS A 243 -18.87 -12.21 11.29
CA LYS A 243 -19.51 -10.96 10.86
C LYS A 243 -20.63 -10.55 11.80
N ARG A 244 -21.47 -11.51 12.20
CA ARG A 244 -22.55 -11.29 13.17
C ARG A 244 -22.00 -10.85 14.52
N PHE A 245 -21.05 -11.61 15.07
CA PHE A 245 -20.44 -11.34 16.37
C PHE A 245 -19.71 -9.99 16.38
N ALA A 246 -18.97 -9.65 15.32
CA ALA A 246 -18.28 -8.37 15.18
C ALA A 246 -19.25 -7.19 15.28
N THR A 247 -20.41 -7.31 14.62
CA THR A 247 -21.45 -6.28 14.63
C THR A 247 -22.13 -6.16 16.00
N GLU A 248 -22.60 -7.28 16.55
CA GLU A 248 -23.33 -7.31 17.83
C GLU A 248 -22.45 -6.86 19.00
N ARG A 249 -21.18 -7.26 19.02
CA ARG A 249 -20.23 -6.94 20.11
C ARG A 249 -19.39 -5.69 19.84
N LYS A 250 -19.56 -5.04 18.69
CA LYS A 250 -18.77 -3.87 18.25
C LYS A 250 -17.25 -4.11 18.35
N VAL A 251 -16.82 -5.30 17.97
CA VAL A 251 -15.40 -5.68 17.95
C VAL A 251 -14.89 -5.79 16.51
N PRO A 252 -13.58 -5.59 16.26
CA PRO A 252 -13.01 -5.81 14.95
C PRO A 252 -13.26 -7.24 14.44
N LEU A 253 -13.51 -7.39 13.13
CA LEU A 253 -13.84 -8.69 12.52
C LEU A 253 -12.82 -9.79 12.85
N TRP A 254 -11.52 -9.48 12.80
CA TRP A 254 -10.47 -10.46 13.15
C TRP A 254 -10.55 -10.97 14.59
N ARG A 255 -11.03 -10.16 15.55
CA ARG A 255 -11.25 -10.61 16.95
C ARG A 255 -12.44 -11.55 17.01
N ALA A 256 -13.54 -11.19 16.35
CA ALA A 256 -14.71 -12.05 16.24
C ALA A 256 -14.36 -13.40 15.58
N THR A 257 -13.57 -13.39 14.51
CA THR A 257 -13.07 -14.60 13.85
C THR A 257 -12.25 -15.46 14.83
N ALA A 258 -11.35 -14.86 15.61
CA ALA A 258 -10.60 -15.60 16.63
C ALA A 258 -11.54 -16.23 17.68
N SER A 259 -12.50 -15.46 18.20
CA SER A 259 -13.48 -15.96 19.18
C SER A 259 -14.32 -17.11 18.62
N VAL A 260 -14.79 -17.02 17.38
CA VAL A 260 -15.59 -18.08 16.73
C VAL A 260 -14.78 -19.36 16.53
N ILE A 261 -13.54 -19.26 16.05
CA ILE A 261 -12.64 -20.42 15.94
C ILE A 261 -12.41 -21.04 17.33
N PHE A 262 -12.19 -20.22 18.35
CA PHE A 262 -11.96 -20.68 19.71
C PHE A 262 -13.20 -21.34 20.34
N MET A 263 -14.41 -20.83 20.08
CA MET A 263 -15.65 -21.45 20.54
C MET A 263 -15.83 -22.85 19.96
N ASN A 264 -15.40 -23.06 18.71
CA ASN A 264 -15.46 -24.34 18.00
C ASN A 264 -14.22 -25.24 18.22
N ARG A 265 -13.35 -24.89 19.18
CA ARG A 265 -12.10 -25.64 19.44
C ARG A 265 -12.30 -27.06 19.95
N ARG A 266 -13.46 -27.39 20.55
CA ARG A 266 -13.72 -28.75 21.04
C ARG A 266 -14.16 -29.65 19.88
N LYS A 267 -13.69 -30.89 19.86
CA LYS A 267 -14.17 -31.90 18.90
C LYS A 267 -15.68 -32.08 19.14
N ALA A 268 -16.49 -32.16 18.08
CA ALA A 268 -17.86 -32.61 18.23
C ALA A 268 -17.80 -33.96 18.95
N ARG A 269 -18.52 -34.09 20.08
CA ARG A 269 -18.74 -35.41 20.69
C ARG A 269 -19.51 -36.21 19.64
N GLY A 270 -18.81 -37.15 19.01
CA GLY A 270 -19.45 -38.18 18.20
C GLY A 270 -20.32 -39.07 19.05
#